data_AF-A0A9D8KVZ4-F1
#
_entry.id   AF-A0A9D8KVZ4-F1
#
_cell.length_a   1.000
_cell.length_b   1.000
_cell.length_c   1.000
_cell.angle_alpha   90.00
_cell.angle_beta   90.00
_cell.angle_gamma   90.00
#
_symmetry.space_group_name_H-M   'P 1'
#
loop_
_entity.id
_entity.type
_entity.pdbx_description
1 polymer ?
#
loop_
_entity_poly.entity_id
_entity_poly.type
_entity_poly.pdbx_seq_one_letter_code
_entity_poly.pdbx_strand_id
1 'polypeptide(L)'
;MHRYLVYVLALVLLPVSLALADRWPAWYWGVGLFGAMALLGTWDVLQRRSVLRRNYPVLAHFRYGFESIGPEIRQYFVQSDLEDVPFSRQQRQLVYQRARNVMDVVPFGTLRSTYAVDYEWINHSMAPTSIPHHDFRVVIGADCARPYSASVFNISAMSFGSLSANAIRALNKGAKMGGFYHDTGEGSISPYHRENGGDLVWEIGSGYFGCRDEQGRFSEERFVENANHDQVKMIEIKLSQGAKPGHGGVLPAAKVSAEISVTRGVPMGVDCVSPS
;
A
#
# COMPACT_ATOMS: atom_id res chain seq x y z
N MET A 1 1.65 -25.01 42.42
CA MET A 1 1.06 -26.08 41.57
C MET A 1 1.83 -27.37 41.79
N HIS A 2 1.18 -28.43 42.29
CA HIS A 2 1.83 -29.71 42.51
C HIS A 2 2.12 -30.41 41.19
N ARG A 3 3.37 -30.85 41.00
CA ARG A 3 3.93 -31.43 39.77
C ARG A 3 3.11 -32.60 39.19
N TYR A 4 2.52 -33.41 40.07
CA TYR A 4 1.73 -34.59 39.71
C TYR A 4 0.23 -34.42 39.88
N LEU A 5 -0.26 -33.19 40.14
CA LEU A 5 -1.67 -32.96 40.51
C LEU A 5 -2.65 -33.56 39.49
N VAL A 6 -2.47 -33.24 38.21
CA VAL A 6 -3.37 -33.68 37.12
C VAL A 6 -3.35 -35.20 36.97
N TYR A 7 -2.17 -35.81 37.13
CA TYR A 7 -2.01 -37.26 37.06
C TYR A 7 -2.67 -37.97 38.27
N VAL A 8 -2.44 -37.47 39.48
CA VAL A 8 -3.07 -38.01 40.70
C VAL A 8 -4.59 -37.84 40.65
N LEU A 9 -5.09 -36.70 40.17
CA LEU A 9 -6.51 -36.49 39.96
C LEU A 9 -7.09 -37.46 38.94
N ALA A 10 -6.40 -37.73 37.83
CA ALA A 10 -6.84 -38.72 36.85
C ALA A 10 -6.91 -40.14 37.47
N LEU A 11 -5.93 -40.52 38.29
CA LEU A 11 -5.92 -41.81 39.00
C LEU A 11 -7.02 -41.94 40.06
N VAL A 12 -7.40 -40.84 40.72
CA VAL A 12 -8.47 -40.82 41.74
C VAL A 12 -9.85 -40.74 41.10
N LEU A 13 -10.00 -39.96 40.02
CA LEU A 13 -11.28 -39.77 39.35
C LEU A 13 -11.68 -40.95 38.46
N LEU A 14 -10.73 -41.78 38.04
CA LEU A 14 -11.01 -43.03 37.31
C LEU A 14 -11.87 -44.02 38.13
N PRO A 15 -11.50 -44.45 39.35
CA PRO A 15 -12.33 -45.35 40.15
C PRO A 15 -13.65 -44.69 40.60
N VAL A 16 -13.65 -43.38 40.85
CA VAL A 16 -14.90 -42.63 41.13
C VAL A 16 -15.84 -42.68 39.93
N SER A 17 -15.31 -42.48 38.71
CA SER A 17 -16.11 -42.54 37.48
C SER A 17 -16.62 -43.96 37.21
N LEU A 18 -15.84 -45.00 37.51
CA LEU A 18 -16.28 -46.39 37.43
C LEU A 18 -17.42 -46.68 38.39
N ALA A 19 -17.31 -46.25 39.65
CA ALA A 19 -18.37 -46.44 40.65
C ALA A 19 -19.66 -45.68 40.33
N LEU A 20 -19.56 -44.56 39.61
CA LEU A 20 -20.71 -43.77 39.17
C LEU A 20 -21.31 -44.29 37.86
N ALA A 21 -20.52 -44.96 37.00
CA ALA A 21 -20.99 -45.57 35.75
C ALA A 21 -22.00 -46.69 35.98
N ASP A 22 -21.87 -47.43 37.10
CA ASP A 22 -22.83 -48.47 37.51
C ASP A 22 -24.21 -47.90 37.83
N ARG A 23 -24.28 -46.65 38.29
CA ARG A 23 -25.55 -45.98 38.59
C ARG A 23 -26.07 -45.23 37.38
N TRP A 24 -25.20 -44.46 36.72
CA TRP A 24 -25.56 -43.55 35.64
C TRP A 24 -24.65 -43.82 34.42
N PRO A 25 -25.17 -44.42 33.33
CA PRO A 25 -24.37 -44.81 32.16
C PRO A 25 -23.58 -43.67 31.48
N ALA A 26 -23.96 -42.41 31.68
CA ALA A 26 -23.22 -41.27 31.14
C ALA A 26 -21.76 -41.19 31.66
N TRP A 27 -21.46 -41.78 32.83
CA TRP A 27 -20.12 -41.76 33.41
C TRP A 27 -19.11 -42.68 32.71
N TYR A 28 -19.54 -43.55 31.77
CA TYR A 28 -18.60 -44.28 30.90
C TYR A 28 -17.71 -43.33 30.08
N TRP A 29 -18.19 -42.12 29.73
CA TRP A 29 -17.36 -41.08 29.12
C TRP A 29 -16.26 -40.58 30.06
N GLY A 30 -16.58 -40.45 31.35
CA GLY A 30 -15.62 -40.09 32.40
C GLY A 30 -14.56 -41.18 32.59
N VAL A 31 -14.96 -42.45 32.58
CA VAL A 31 -14.04 -43.60 32.63
C VAL A 31 -13.08 -43.58 31.44
N GLY A 32 -13.58 -43.35 30.22
CA GLY A 32 -12.74 -43.22 29.03
C GLY A 32 -11.75 -42.07 29.13
N LEU A 33 -12.21 -40.88 29.54
CA LEU A 33 -11.37 -39.68 29.66
C LEU A 33 -10.29 -39.83 30.73
N PHE A 34 -10.65 -40.16 31.96
CA PHE A 34 -9.68 -40.30 33.06
C PHE A 34 -8.79 -41.52 32.89
N GLY A 35 -9.30 -42.59 32.27
CA GLY A 35 -8.52 -43.77 31.90
C GLY A 35 -7.43 -43.44 30.88
N ALA A 36 -7.78 -42.71 29.82
CA ALA A 36 -6.80 -42.25 28.84
C ALA A 36 -5.75 -41.31 29.46
N MET A 37 -6.16 -40.38 30.33
CA MET A 37 -5.24 -39.50 31.05
C MET A 37 -4.34 -40.25 32.03
N ALA A 38 -4.85 -41.27 32.72
CA ALA A 38 -4.07 -42.11 33.63
C ALA A 38 -3.05 -42.98 32.86
N LEU A 39 -3.44 -43.55 31.71
CA LEU A 39 -2.53 -44.30 30.83
C LEU A 39 -1.44 -43.39 30.26
N LEU A 40 -1.81 -42.22 29.74
CA LEU A 40 -0.87 -41.23 29.20
C LEU A 40 0.09 -40.72 30.28
N GLY A 41 -0.42 -40.41 31.47
CA GLY A 41 0.39 -39.97 32.60
C GLY A 41 1.35 -41.06 33.09
N THR A 42 0.92 -42.33 33.09
CA THR A 42 1.77 -43.46 33.45
C THR A 42 2.89 -43.65 32.40
N TRP A 43 2.56 -43.54 31.11
CA TRP A 43 3.55 -43.54 30.04
C TRP A 43 4.56 -42.39 30.18
N ASP A 44 4.07 -41.17 30.50
CA ASP A 44 4.88 -39.97 30.68
C ASP A 44 5.89 -40.09 31.84
N VAL A 45 5.52 -40.80 32.91
CA VAL A 45 6.40 -41.06 34.06
C VAL A 45 7.45 -42.14 33.74
N LEU A 46 7.06 -43.18 33.00
CA LEU A 46 7.92 -44.34 32.70
C LEU A 46 8.93 -44.07 31.58
N GLN A 47 8.59 -43.22 30.62
CA GLN A 47 9.48 -42.88 29.51
C GLN A 47 10.73 -42.11 30.01
N ARG A 48 11.88 -42.32 29.34
CA ARG A 48 13.17 -41.72 29.70
C ARG A 48 13.64 -40.58 28.78
N ARG A 49 12.87 -40.25 27.75
CA ARG A 49 13.26 -39.31 26.66
C ARG A 49 13.02 -37.85 27.02
N SER A 50 11.95 -37.52 27.74
CA SER A 50 11.59 -36.13 28.09
C SER A 50 11.50 -35.94 29.60
N VAL A 51 12.38 -35.10 30.14
CA VAL A 51 12.40 -34.75 31.57
C VAL A 51 11.14 -33.97 31.97
N LEU A 52 10.62 -33.12 31.08
CA LEU A 52 9.45 -32.29 31.36
C LEU A 52 8.17 -33.13 31.48
N ARG A 53 7.95 -34.09 30.58
CA ARG A 53 6.80 -35.02 30.64
C ARG A 53 6.82 -35.86 31.91
N ARG A 54 8.02 -36.25 32.39
CA ARG A 54 8.17 -37.02 33.63
C ARG A 54 7.88 -36.21 34.89
N ASN A 55 8.23 -34.92 34.87
CA ASN A 55 8.01 -34.01 35.99
C ASN A 55 6.60 -33.40 36.00
N TYR A 56 5.91 -33.35 34.86
CA TYR A 56 4.54 -32.84 34.72
C TYR A 56 3.73 -33.74 33.78
N PRO A 57 3.39 -34.98 34.21
CA PRO A 57 2.66 -35.93 33.37
C PRO A 57 1.30 -35.37 32.96
N VAL A 58 0.88 -35.64 31.73
CA VAL A 58 -0.33 -35.08 31.09
C VAL A 58 -0.25 -33.57 30.82
N LEU A 59 0.13 -32.75 31.80
CA LEU A 59 0.17 -31.29 31.69
C LEU A 59 1.19 -30.77 30.67
N ALA A 60 2.34 -31.46 30.52
CA ALA A 60 3.35 -31.09 29.54
C ALA A 60 2.83 -31.12 28.09
N HIS A 61 1.86 -31.99 27.77
CA HIS A 61 1.28 -32.07 26.42
C HIS A 61 0.45 -30.83 26.08
N PHE A 62 -0.30 -30.30 27.05
CA PHE A 62 -1.02 -29.04 26.87
C PHE A 62 -0.07 -27.89 26.58
N ARG A 63 1.06 -27.81 27.29
CA ARG A 63 2.09 -26.79 27.03
C ARG A 63 2.60 -26.88 25.59
N TYR A 64 3.00 -28.06 25.13
CA TYR A 64 3.51 -28.21 23.76
C TYR A 64 2.46 -27.88 22.70
N GLY A 65 1.19 -28.21 22.94
CA GLY A 65 0.08 -27.82 22.06
C GLY A 65 -0.13 -26.30 22.02
N PHE A 66 -0.08 -25.62 23.16
CA PHE A 66 -0.17 -24.16 23.20
C PHE A 66 1.07 -23.48 22.61
N GLU A 67 2.25 -24.09 22.79
CA GLU A 67 3.50 -23.59 22.21
C GLU A 67 3.50 -23.69 20.68
N SER A 68 2.87 -24.72 20.10
CA SER A 68 2.72 -24.83 18.64
C SER A 68 1.73 -23.85 18.02
N ILE A 69 0.75 -23.35 18.79
CA ILE A 69 -0.26 -22.38 18.33
C ILE A 69 0.13 -20.93 18.73
N GLY A 70 1.13 -20.80 19.60
CA GLY A 70 1.61 -19.54 20.13
C GLY A 70 2.10 -18.54 19.07
N PRO A 71 2.79 -18.96 18.00
CA PRO A 71 3.18 -18.07 16.91
C PRO A 71 1.97 -17.44 16.20
N GLU A 72 0.96 -18.23 15.87
CA GLU A 72 -0.25 -17.80 15.15
C GLU A 72 -1.09 -16.87 16.01
N ILE A 73 -1.33 -17.21 17.27
CA ILE A 73 -2.09 -16.34 18.19
C ILE A 73 -1.40 -14.99 18.34
N ARG A 74 -0.08 -14.98 18.50
CA ARG A 74 0.68 -13.72 18.59
C ARG A 74 0.52 -12.92 17.30
N GLN A 75 0.65 -13.57 16.15
CA GLN A 75 0.56 -12.90 14.85
C GLN A 75 -0.83 -12.32 14.53
N TYR A 76 -1.92 -12.96 14.97
CA TYR A 76 -3.28 -12.54 14.63
C TYR A 76 -3.95 -11.65 15.68
N PHE A 77 -3.62 -11.81 16.96
CA PHE A 77 -4.33 -11.13 18.05
C PHE A 77 -3.46 -10.17 18.87
N VAL A 78 -2.12 -10.30 18.83
CA VAL A 78 -1.23 -9.56 19.74
C VAL A 78 -0.32 -8.60 18.98
N GLN A 79 0.22 -9.01 17.84
CA GLN A 79 1.14 -8.22 17.03
C GLN A 79 0.43 -7.04 16.38
N SER A 80 1.10 -5.90 16.36
CA SER A 80 0.64 -4.71 15.64
C SER A 80 0.65 -4.96 14.13
N ASP A 81 -0.25 -4.29 13.39
CA ASP A 81 -0.36 -4.45 11.93
C ASP A 81 0.93 -4.07 11.17
N LEU A 82 1.83 -3.35 11.83
CA LEU A 82 3.13 -2.89 11.34
C LEU A 82 4.32 -3.76 11.78
N GLU A 83 4.14 -4.72 12.68
CA GLU A 83 5.24 -5.60 13.12
C GLU A 83 5.59 -6.63 12.04
N ASP A 84 6.84 -6.59 11.58
CA ASP A 84 7.34 -7.43 10.48
C ASP A 84 7.87 -8.79 10.99
N VAL A 85 7.20 -9.90 10.65
CA VAL A 85 7.86 -11.22 10.56
C VAL A 85 7.15 -12.16 9.57
N PRO A 86 7.72 -12.52 8.39
CA PRO A 86 8.68 -11.80 7.55
C PRO A 86 8.05 -10.64 6.75
N PHE A 87 6.72 -10.48 6.83
CA PHE A 87 5.96 -9.39 6.23
C PHE A 87 4.90 -8.91 7.22
N SER A 88 4.71 -7.59 7.34
CA SER A 88 3.65 -7.03 8.18
C SER A 88 2.26 -7.51 7.76
N ARG A 89 1.30 -7.41 8.67
CA ARG A 89 -0.09 -7.73 8.33
C ARG A 89 -0.62 -6.82 7.23
N GLN A 90 -0.22 -5.55 7.22
CA GLN A 90 -0.56 -4.61 6.16
C GLN A 90 -0.01 -5.06 4.80
N GLN A 91 1.25 -5.48 4.72
CA GLN A 91 1.85 -5.98 3.46
C GLN A 91 1.10 -7.22 2.94
N ARG A 92 0.75 -8.16 3.82
CA ARG A 92 -0.01 -9.35 3.43
C ARG A 92 -1.43 -9.02 3.01
N GLN A 93 -2.10 -8.10 3.70
CA GLN A 93 -3.43 -7.65 3.35
C GLN A 93 -3.44 -6.96 1.97
N LEU A 94 -2.42 -6.14 1.68
CA LEU A 94 -2.24 -5.55 0.36
C LEU A 94 -2.10 -6.62 -0.73
N VAL A 95 -1.27 -7.64 -0.51
CA VAL A 95 -1.11 -8.77 -1.44
C VAL A 95 -2.43 -9.52 -1.64
N TYR A 96 -3.18 -9.80 -0.57
CA TYR A 96 -4.47 -10.47 -0.67
C TYR A 96 -5.54 -9.64 -1.37
N GLN A 97 -5.58 -8.32 -1.14
CA GLN A 97 -6.51 -7.41 -1.81
C GLN A 97 -6.23 -7.36 -3.32
N ARG A 98 -4.96 -7.23 -3.70
CA ARG A 98 -4.53 -7.28 -5.11
C ARG A 98 -4.84 -8.62 -5.76
N ALA A 99 -4.54 -9.73 -5.09
CA ALA A 99 -4.84 -11.08 -5.60
C ALA A 99 -6.34 -11.32 -5.79
N ARG A 100 -7.19 -10.65 -5.01
CA ARG A 100 -8.66 -10.74 -5.09
C ARG A 100 -9.29 -9.65 -5.96
N ASN A 101 -8.48 -8.83 -6.62
CA ASN A 101 -8.93 -7.69 -7.45
C ASN A 101 -9.97 -6.79 -6.74
N VAL A 102 -9.76 -6.57 -5.43
CA VAL A 102 -10.56 -5.63 -4.62
C VAL A 102 -9.73 -4.38 -4.35
N MET A 103 -10.41 -3.24 -4.17
CA MET A 103 -9.78 -1.93 -3.92
C MET A 103 -8.66 -2.02 -2.86
N ASP A 104 -7.44 -1.69 -3.29
CA ASP A 104 -6.22 -1.66 -2.48
C ASP A 104 -5.80 -0.23 -2.08
N VAL A 105 -6.66 0.74 -2.35
CA VAL A 105 -6.40 2.16 -2.10
C VAL A 105 -6.83 2.53 -0.69
N VAL A 106 -5.84 2.75 0.17
CA VAL A 106 -6.04 3.36 1.50
C VAL A 106 -5.75 4.86 1.39
N PRO A 107 -6.61 5.76 1.91
CA PRO A 107 -6.40 7.21 1.83
C PRO A 107 -5.10 7.66 2.51
N PHE A 108 -4.60 8.81 2.05
CA PHE A 108 -3.31 9.39 2.47
C PHE A 108 -3.25 9.69 3.97
N GLY A 109 -2.21 9.16 4.61
CA GLY A 109 -1.85 9.40 6.02
C GLY A 109 -0.72 8.47 6.42
N THR A 110 0.12 8.89 7.38
CA THR A 110 1.11 7.98 7.97
C THR A 110 0.53 7.34 9.22
N LEU A 111 0.55 6.01 9.28
CA LEU A 111 0.31 5.27 10.52
C LEU A 111 1.59 5.20 11.38
N ARG A 112 2.75 5.55 10.80
CA ARG A 112 4.00 5.60 11.55
C ARG A 112 3.98 6.83 12.44
N SER A 113 4.38 6.64 13.70
CA SER A 113 4.56 7.74 14.63
C SER A 113 5.69 8.65 14.12
N THR A 114 5.34 9.86 13.72
CA THR A 114 6.30 10.87 13.22
C THR A 114 7.27 11.36 14.29
N TYR A 115 7.00 11.04 15.55
CA TYR A 115 7.83 11.36 16.71
C TYR A 115 8.60 10.15 17.25
N ALA A 116 8.52 9.00 16.60
CA ALA A 116 9.32 7.84 17.00
C ALA A 116 10.81 8.11 16.71
N VAL A 117 11.67 7.49 17.52
CA VAL A 117 13.14 7.68 17.45
C VAL A 117 13.71 7.24 16.10
N ASP A 118 13.08 6.28 15.45
CA ASP A 118 13.42 5.70 14.15
C ASP A 118 12.64 6.33 12.98
N TYR A 119 11.83 7.36 13.23
CA TYR A 119 11.13 8.08 12.17
C TYR A 119 12.05 9.12 11.53
N GLU A 120 12.61 8.77 10.37
CA GLU A 120 13.49 9.65 9.61
C GLU A 120 12.69 10.64 8.75
N TRP A 121 13.13 11.89 8.76
CA TRP A 121 12.58 12.97 7.95
C TRP A 121 13.67 13.99 7.66
N ILE A 122 13.58 14.63 6.50
CA ILE A 122 14.54 15.66 6.08
C ILE A 122 13.88 17.02 6.31
N ASN A 123 14.53 17.84 7.15
CA ASN A 123 14.16 19.24 7.35
C ASN A 123 15.06 20.14 6.50
N HIS A 124 14.57 21.33 6.14
CA HIS A 124 15.43 22.33 5.51
C HIS A 124 16.55 22.76 6.48
N SER A 125 17.75 23.04 5.95
CA SER A 125 18.87 23.53 6.76
C SER A 125 18.60 24.93 7.31
N MET A 126 18.65 25.09 8.64
CA MET A 126 18.56 26.40 9.31
C MET A 126 19.81 27.28 9.09
N ALA A 127 20.88 26.73 8.53
CA ALA A 127 22.09 27.44 8.15
C ALA A 127 22.22 27.45 6.62
N PRO A 128 21.61 28.42 5.92
CA PRO A 128 21.73 28.53 4.48
C PRO A 128 23.18 28.91 4.11
N THR A 129 23.73 28.23 3.10
CA THR A 129 25.00 28.64 2.49
C THR A 129 24.73 29.70 1.41
N SER A 130 25.66 30.64 1.22
CA SER A 130 25.55 31.62 0.13
C SER A 130 26.06 31.01 -1.16
N ILE A 131 25.15 30.78 -2.11
CA ILE A 131 25.51 30.37 -3.46
C ILE A 131 25.67 31.61 -4.36
N PRO A 132 26.69 31.66 -5.25
CA PRO A 132 26.94 32.80 -6.10
C PRO A 132 25.89 32.99 -7.20
N HIS A 133 25.17 31.94 -7.58
CA HIS A 133 24.09 31.95 -8.57
C HIS A 133 23.00 30.98 -8.14
N HIS A 134 21.75 31.31 -8.47
CA HIS A 134 20.55 30.54 -8.12
C HIS A 134 19.96 29.80 -9.34
N ASP A 135 20.51 30.04 -10.53
CA ASP A 135 19.99 29.50 -11.79
C ASP A 135 20.75 28.23 -12.17
N PHE A 136 20.50 27.16 -11.42
CA PHE A 136 21.04 25.84 -11.72
C PHE A 136 20.20 25.21 -12.84
N ARG A 137 20.81 25.02 -14.00
CA ARG A 137 20.11 24.54 -15.19
C ARG A 137 20.83 23.38 -15.88
N VAL A 138 20.04 22.55 -16.55
CA VAL A 138 20.47 21.41 -17.35
C VAL A 138 19.87 21.54 -18.75
N VAL A 139 20.70 21.42 -19.79
CA VAL A 139 20.21 21.37 -21.17
C VAL A 139 19.71 19.95 -21.46
N ILE A 140 18.42 19.85 -21.79
CA ILE A 140 17.76 18.61 -22.20
C ILE A 140 17.62 18.63 -23.72
N GLY A 141 18.00 17.51 -24.36
CA GLY A 141 17.90 17.35 -25.81
C GLY A 141 18.84 18.27 -26.60
N ALA A 142 20.13 18.33 -26.22
CA ALA A 142 21.13 19.16 -26.91
C ALA A 142 21.19 18.92 -28.43
N ASP A 143 20.93 17.68 -28.87
CA ASP A 143 20.93 17.28 -30.28
C ASP A 143 19.51 17.30 -30.91
N CYS A 144 18.50 17.76 -30.18
CA CYS A 144 17.13 17.88 -30.69
C CYS A 144 16.93 19.22 -31.42
N ALA A 145 15.91 19.29 -32.28
CA ALA A 145 15.56 20.53 -32.98
C ALA A 145 15.18 21.70 -32.05
N ARG A 146 14.73 21.39 -30.82
CA ARG A 146 14.34 22.36 -29.79
C ARG A 146 14.96 21.95 -28.45
N PRO A 147 16.25 22.25 -28.21
CA PRO A 147 16.86 22.00 -26.90
C PRO A 147 16.20 22.88 -25.85
N TYR A 148 16.08 22.37 -24.62
CA TYR A 148 15.48 23.10 -23.51
C TYR A 148 16.45 23.24 -22.35
N SER A 149 16.66 24.46 -21.88
CA SER A 149 17.43 24.73 -20.66
C SER A 149 16.50 24.63 -19.46
N ALA A 150 16.41 23.45 -18.83
CA ALA A 150 15.56 23.22 -17.68
C ALA A 150 16.22 23.69 -16.39
N SER A 151 15.45 24.33 -15.51
CA SER A 151 15.85 24.46 -14.10
C SER A 151 16.00 23.07 -13.47
N VAL A 152 16.82 22.92 -12.44
CA VAL A 152 16.83 21.70 -11.60
C VAL A 152 15.61 21.62 -10.69
N PHE A 153 14.89 22.73 -10.51
CA PHE A 153 13.66 22.82 -9.72
C PHE A 153 12.49 23.18 -10.64
N ASN A 154 11.52 22.27 -10.77
CA ASN A 154 10.34 22.40 -11.63
C ASN A 154 9.09 21.91 -10.91
N ILE A 155 7.91 22.11 -11.52
CA ILE A 155 6.64 21.62 -10.99
C ILE A 155 6.34 20.24 -11.57
N SER A 156 6.25 19.24 -10.71
CA SER A 156 5.95 17.84 -11.07
C SER A 156 4.50 17.61 -11.50
N ALA A 157 4.30 16.53 -12.26
CA ALA A 157 3.04 16.12 -12.85
C ALA A 157 1.87 16.04 -11.85
N MET A 158 0.85 16.86 -12.04
CA MET A 158 -0.43 16.75 -11.35
C MET A 158 -1.59 17.18 -12.26
N SER A 159 -2.46 16.23 -12.58
CA SER A 159 -3.50 16.43 -13.60
C SER A 159 -4.54 17.49 -13.25
N PHE A 160 -4.98 18.26 -14.25
CA PHE A 160 -6.22 19.03 -14.15
C PHE A 160 -7.41 18.07 -14.00
N GLY A 161 -8.18 18.24 -12.92
CA GLY A 161 -9.19 17.29 -12.43
C GLY A 161 -8.80 16.66 -11.08
N SER A 162 -7.49 16.45 -10.85
CA SER A 162 -6.95 16.23 -9.50
C SER A 162 -6.75 17.56 -8.78
N LEU A 163 -6.20 18.55 -9.49
CA LEU A 163 -6.08 19.93 -9.04
C LEU A 163 -7.19 20.82 -9.63
N SER A 164 -7.49 21.92 -8.92
CA SER A 164 -8.45 22.94 -9.36
C SER A 164 -7.86 23.84 -10.45
N ALA A 165 -8.73 24.51 -11.20
CA ALA A 165 -8.34 25.51 -12.21
C ALA A 165 -7.40 26.59 -11.64
N ASN A 166 -7.70 27.10 -10.45
CA ASN A 166 -6.90 28.14 -9.79
C ASN A 166 -5.50 27.64 -9.42
N ALA A 167 -5.36 26.37 -9.01
CA ALA A 167 -4.07 25.78 -8.73
C ALA A 167 -3.22 25.70 -10.00
N ILE A 168 -3.78 25.19 -11.10
CA ILE A 168 -3.08 25.10 -12.39
C ILE A 168 -2.62 26.49 -12.89
N ARG A 169 -3.50 27.50 -12.80
CA ARG A 169 -3.14 28.89 -13.15
C ARG A 169 -1.97 29.41 -12.33
N ALA A 170 -2.03 29.25 -11.01
CA ALA A 170 -0.99 29.73 -10.11
C ALA A 170 0.35 29.04 -10.39
N LEU A 171 0.32 27.71 -10.59
CA LEU A 171 1.49 26.91 -10.92
C LEU A 171 2.11 27.32 -12.26
N ASN A 172 1.32 27.44 -13.33
CA ASN A 172 1.84 27.85 -14.64
C ASN A 172 2.35 29.30 -14.64
N LYS A 173 1.68 30.22 -13.92
CA LYS A 173 2.17 31.58 -13.73
C LYS A 173 3.50 31.60 -12.99
N GLY A 174 3.64 30.79 -11.93
CA GLY A 174 4.89 30.60 -11.20
C GLY A 174 6.01 30.07 -12.09
N ALA A 175 5.73 29.05 -12.91
CA ALA A 175 6.64 28.52 -13.91
C ALA A 175 7.13 29.59 -14.88
N LYS A 176 6.23 30.43 -15.41
CA LYS A 176 6.60 31.55 -16.27
C LYS A 176 7.53 32.55 -15.58
N MET A 177 7.17 32.96 -14.35
CA MET A 177 7.92 33.96 -13.59
C MET A 177 9.30 33.45 -13.16
N GLY A 178 9.39 32.18 -12.77
CA GLY A 178 10.63 31.56 -12.31
C GLY A 178 11.48 30.94 -13.42
N GLY A 179 11.01 30.97 -14.67
CA GLY A 179 11.72 30.37 -15.80
C GLY A 179 11.97 28.87 -15.58
N PHE A 180 10.99 28.13 -15.11
CA PHE A 180 11.03 26.66 -15.00
C PHE A 180 9.76 26.06 -15.60
N TYR A 181 9.74 24.76 -15.88
CA TYR A 181 8.57 24.15 -16.52
C TYR A 181 7.50 23.72 -15.51
N HIS A 182 6.27 23.58 -16.01
CA HIS A 182 5.16 22.95 -15.32
C HIS A 182 4.72 21.69 -16.07
N ASP A 183 4.79 20.54 -15.42
CA ASP A 183 4.27 19.30 -15.96
C ASP A 183 2.74 19.21 -15.79
N THR A 184 2.03 18.93 -16.89
CA THR A 184 0.56 18.89 -16.92
C THR A 184 -0.07 17.71 -16.17
N GLY A 185 0.71 16.66 -15.92
CA GLY A 185 0.22 15.33 -15.60
C GLY A 185 -0.64 14.72 -16.71
N GLU A 186 -1.12 13.49 -16.47
CA GLU A 186 -1.93 12.72 -17.43
C GLU A 186 -3.22 13.42 -17.91
N GLY A 187 -3.64 14.54 -17.31
CA GLY A 187 -4.91 15.19 -17.59
C GLY A 187 -5.01 15.99 -18.89
N SER A 188 -3.98 15.94 -19.74
CA SER A 188 -3.81 16.79 -20.93
C SER A 188 -3.57 18.28 -20.58
N ILE A 189 -3.33 19.09 -21.61
CA ILE A 189 -3.10 20.53 -21.54
C ILE A 189 -4.44 21.27 -21.42
N SER A 190 -4.84 21.62 -20.20
CA SER A 190 -6.05 22.44 -19.99
C SER A 190 -5.87 23.91 -20.42
N PRO A 191 -6.97 24.67 -20.65
CA PRO A 191 -6.89 26.11 -20.92
C PRO A 191 -6.10 26.88 -19.86
N TYR A 192 -6.20 26.45 -18.60
CA TYR A 192 -5.52 27.05 -17.45
C TYR A 192 -3.99 26.91 -17.49
N HIS A 193 -3.46 25.89 -18.19
CA HIS A 193 -2.02 25.78 -18.48
C HIS A 193 -1.58 26.79 -19.54
N ARG A 194 -2.50 27.19 -20.43
CA ARG A 194 -2.18 28.07 -21.56
C ARG A 194 -2.23 29.55 -21.19
N GLU A 195 -3.12 29.94 -20.27
CA GLU A 195 -3.40 31.34 -19.91
C GLU A 195 -2.16 32.21 -19.64
N ASN A 196 -1.15 31.70 -18.92
CA ASN A 196 -0.01 32.51 -18.47
C ASN A 196 1.28 32.29 -19.29
N GLY A 197 1.25 31.41 -20.30
CA GLY A 197 2.38 31.22 -21.21
C GLY A 197 3.65 30.63 -20.57
N GLY A 198 3.52 29.95 -19.42
CA GLY A 198 4.62 29.19 -18.79
C GLY A 198 4.98 27.95 -19.61
N ASP A 199 6.25 27.56 -19.57
CA ASP A 199 6.73 26.36 -20.28
C ASP A 199 6.11 25.10 -19.70
N LEU A 200 5.82 24.13 -20.56
CA LEU A 200 5.15 22.89 -20.21
C LEU A 200 5.99 21.66 -20.56
N VAL A 201 5.92 20.68 -19.66
CA VAL A 201 6.11 19.28 -20.00
C VAL A 201 4.72 18.68 -20.17
N TRP A 202 4.44 18.14 -21.35
CA TRP A 202 3.17 17.46 -21.57
C TRP A 202 3.33 15.97 -21.25
N GLU A 203 2.69 15.53 -20.18
CA GLU A 203 2.70 14.12 -19.78
C GLU A 203 1.61 13.32 -20.51
N ILE A 204 2.03 12.22 -21.14
CA ILE A 204 1.18 11.25 -21.82
C ILE A 204 1.19 9.95 -21.03
N GLY A 205 0.04 9.60 -20.45
CA GLY A 205 -0.21 8.31 -19.83
C GLY A 205 -0.97 7.35 -20.75
N SER A 206 -1.33 6.18 -20.22
CA SER A 206 -2.03 5.11 -20.96
C SER A 206 -3.41 5.50 -21.50
N GLY A 207 -4.04 6.54 -20.93
CA GLY A 207 -5.32 7.06 -21.40
C GLY A 207 -5.23 7.93 -22.67
N TYR A 208 -4.01 8.25 -23.15
CA TYR A 208 -3.73 9.11 -24.30
C TYR A 208 -4.50 10.45 -24.27
N PHE A 209 -4.78 11.00 -23.09
CA PHE A 209 -5.51 12.25 -23.00
C PHE A 209 -4.73 13.38 -23.68
N GLY A 210 -5.42 14.14 -24.54
CA GLY A 210 -4.80 15.15 -25.41
C GLY A 210 -4.27 14.60 -26.75
N CYS A 211 -4.10 13.29 -26.90
CA CYS A 211 -3.67 12.65 -28.16
C CYS A 211 -4.47 11.40 -28.49
N ARG A 212 -5.75 11.36 -28.10
CA ARG A 212 -6.65 10.23 -28.35
C ARG A 212 -7.74 10.56 -29.37
N ASP A 213 -8.12 9.57 -30.14
CA ASP A 213 -9.36 9.58 -30.94
C ASP A 213 -10.60 9.33 -30.04
N GLU A 214 -11.78 9.40 -30.65
CA GLU A 214 -13.06 9.17 -29.96
C GLU A 214 -13.18 7.74 -29.40
N GLN A 215 -12.43 6.79 -29.96
CA GLN A 215 -12.37 5.40 -29.51
C GLN A 215 -11.29 5.17 -28.43
N GLY A 216 -10.52 6.20 -28.07
CA GLY A 216 -9.46 6.13 -27.08
C GLY A 216 -8.12 5.58 -27.56
N ARG A 217 -7.94 5.44 -28.86
CA ARG A 217 -6.65 5.06 -29.46
C ARG A 217 -5.82 6.31 -29.72
N PHE A 218 -4.52 6.12 -29.89
CA PHE A 218 -3.62 7.21 -30.25
C PHE A 218 -4.03 7.88 -31.57
N SER A 219 -4.04 9.21 -31.58
CA SER A 219 -4.31 10.07 -32.73
C SER A 219 -3.06 10.92 -33.02
N GLU A 220 -2.39 10.61 -34.14
CA GLU A 220 -1.19 11.32 -34.58
C GLU A 220 -1.47 12.81 -34.84
N GLU A 221 -2.61 13.13 -35.45
CA GLU A 221 -3.02 14.51 -35.72
C GLU A 221 -3.07 15.36 -34.44
N ARG A 222 -3.79 14.87 -33.41
CA ARG A 222 -3.90 15.55 -32.12
C ARG A 222 -2.57 15.60 -31.37
N PHE A 223 -1.76 14.55 -31.51
CA PHE A 223 -0.41 14.54 -30.97
C PHE A 223 0.44 15.64 -31.59
N VAL A 224 0.49 15.73 -32.92
CA VAL A 224 1.26 16.74 -33.65
C VAL A 224 0.78 18.15 -33.30
N GLU A 225 -0.53 18.37 -33.19
CA GLU A 225 -1.10 19.66 -32.77
C GLU A 225 -0.59 20.10 -31.39
N ASN A 226 -0.72 19.23 -30.38
CA ASN A 226 -0.31 19.56 -29.01
C ASN A 226 1.22 19.60 -28.84
N ALA A 227 1.94 18.65 -29.46
CA ALA A 227 3.41 18.57 -29.38
C ALA A 227 4.11 19.78 -29.99
N ASN A 228 3.51 20.40 -31.02
CA ASN A 228 4.09 21.56 -31.68
C ASN A 228 3.72 22.90 -31.04
N HIS A 229 2.82 22.91 -30.05
CA HIS A 229 2.43 24.13 -29.35
C HIS A 229 3.65 24.79 -28.68
N ASP A 230 3.80 26.11 -28.82
CA ASP A 230 5.01 26.82 -28.39
C ASP A 230 5.35 26.66 -26.91
N GLN A 231 4.34 26.51 -26.05
CA GLN A 231 4.54 26.25 -24.62
C GLN A 231 5.07 24.84 -24.32
N VAL A 232 4.84 23.85 -25.18
CA VAL A 232 5.29 22.47 -24.96
C VAL A 232 6.77 22.39 -25.33
N LYS A 233 7.60 22.18 -24.32
CA LYS A 233 9.07 22.11 -24.48
C LYS A 233 9.55 20.67 -24.54
N MET A 234 8.85 19.79 -23.84
CA MET A 234 9.16 18.37 -23.73
C MET A 234 7.87 17.57 -23.57
N ILE A 235 7.96 16.27 -23.85
CA ILE A 235 6.87 15.32 -23.67
C ILE A 235 7.37 14.23 -22.72
N GLU A 236 6.62 13.98 -21.65
CA GLU A 236 6.91 12.91 -20.71
C GLU A 236 6.02 11.71 -21.03
N ILE A 237 6.62 10.54 -21.22
CA ILE A 237 5.88 9.28 -21.40
C ILE A 237 5.80 8.60 -20.05
N LYS A 238 4.63 8.63 -19.44
CA LYS A 238 4.41 8.05 -18.12
C LYS A 238 4.15 6.55 -18.22
N LEU A 239 5.13 5.77 -17.79
CA LEU A 239 5.04 4.31 -17.72
C LEU A 239 4.39 3.82 -16.41
N SER A 240 4.60 4.54 -15.31
CA SER A 240 4.08 4.17 -13.99
C SER A 240 4.13 5.35 -13.01
N GLN A 241 3.44 5.24 -11.87
CA GLN A 241 3.59 6.15 -10.74
C GLN A 241 3.87 5.41 -9.45
N GLY A 242 4.76 5.96 -8.62
CA GLY A 242 5.15 5.37 -7.33
C GLY A 242 3.98 5.18 -6.36
N ALA A 243 2.93 6.00 -6.46
CA ALA A 243 1.74 5.88 -5.62
C ALA A 243 0.88 4.64 -5.94
N LYS A 244 0.85 4.19 -7.20
CA LYS A 244 0.00 3.07 -7.67
C LYS A 244 0.68 2.33 -8.83
N PRO A 245 1.73 1.53 -8.58
CA PRO A 245 2.33 0.73 -9.63
C PRO A 245 1.34 -0.30 -10.18
N GLY A 246 1.21 -0.39 -11.50
CA GLY A 246 0.37 -1.36 -12.20
C GLY A 246 -1.11 -1.00 -12.37
N HIS A 247 -1.52 0.24 -12.08
CA HIS A 247 -2.87 0.73 -12.36
C HIS A 247 -2.81 2.07 -13.09
N GLY A 248 -3.63 2.25 -14.13
CA GLY A 248 -3.80 3.54 -14.80
C GLY A 248 -4.49 4.58 -13.92
N GLY A 249 -4.34 5.86 -14.26
CA GLY A 249 -5.03 6.95 -13.58
C GLY A 249 -6.56 6.79 -13.60
N VAL A 250 -7.21 7.08 -12.47
CA VAL A 250 -8.67 7.06 -12.32
C VAL A 250 -9.17 8.46 -11.96
N LEU A 251 -10.08 9.00 -12.78
CA LEU A 251 -10.84 10.20 -12.46
C LEU A 251 -12.34 9.86 -12.36
N PRO A 252 -12.96 10.01 -11.18
CA PRO A 252 -14.38 9.72 -11.00
C PRO A 252 -15.29 10.61 -11.86
N ALA A 253 -16.42 10.05 -12.32
CA ALA A 253 -17.44 10.68 -13.15
C ALA A 253 -17.92 12.02 -12.60
N ALA A 254 -18.11 12.10 -11.27
CA ALA A 254 -18.53 13.31 -10.57
C ALA A 254 -17.55 14.49 -10.76
N LYS A 255 -16.28 14.22 -11.12
CA LYS A 255 -15.28 15.23 -11.42
C LYS A 255 -15.12 15.51 -12.91
N VAL A 256 -15.75 14.74 -13.81
CA VAL A 256 -15.68 14.97 -15.25
C VAL A 256 -16.68 16.08 -15.64
N SER A 257 -16.28 17.33 -15.38
CA SER A 257 -17.01 18.51 -15.82
C SER A 257 -16.94 18.69 -17.34
N ALA A 258 -17.73 19.60 -17.91
CA ALA A 258 -17.66 19.95 -19.33
C ALA A 258 -16.25 20.38 -19.76
N GLU A 259 -15.55 21.16 -18.93
CA GLU A 259 -14.18 21.59 -19.21
C GLU A 259 -13.18 20.42 -19.24
N ILE A 260 -13.34 19.46 -18.32
CA ILE A 260 -12.48 18.27 -18.26
C ILE A 260 -12.78 17.34 -19.44
N SER A 261 -14.06 17.18 -19.78
CA SER A 261 -14.52 16.42 -20.94
C SER A 261 -13.87 16.92 -22.23
N VAL A 262 -13.91 18.23 -22.48
CA VAL A 262 -13.27 18.86 -23.65
C VAL A 262 -11.74 18.72 -23.59
N THR A 263 -11.13 19.01 -22.44
CA THR A 263 -9.67 18.97 -22.27
C THR A 263 -9.09 17.57 -22.52
N ARG A 264 -9.77 16.53 -22.01
CA ARG A 264 -9.31 15.14 -22.09
C ARG A 264 -9.82 14.39 -23.32
N GLY A 265 -10.85 14.89 -24.00
CA GLY A 265 -11.52 14.18 -25.09
C GLY A 265 -12.29 12.96 -24.60
N VAL A 266 -13.03 13.09 -23.50
CA VAL A 266 -13.82 12.02 -22.88
C VAL A 266 -15.27 12.47 -22.64
N PRO A 267 -16.27 11.56 -22.65
CA PRO A 267 -17.66 11.92 -22.40
C PRO A 267 -17.87 12.43 -20.97
N MET A 268 -18.70 13.47 -20.83
CA MET A 268 -19.06 14.06 -19.54
C MET A 268 -19.85 13.07 -18.67
N GLY A 269 -19.58 13.05 -17.37
CA GLY A 269 -20.32 12.23 -16.41
C GLY A 269 -20.06 10.73 -16.46
N VAL A 270 -18.99 10.29 -17.14
CA VAL A 270 -18.56 8.88 -17.19
C VAL A 270 -17.24 8.73 -16.43
N ASP A 271 -17.09 7.66 -15.66
CA ASP A 271 -15.82 7.36 -14.98
C ASP A 271 -14.71 7.22 -16.01
N CYS A 272 -13.59 7.88 -15.74
CA CYS A 272 -12.45 7.91 -16.64
C CYS A 272 -11.35 7.06 -16.03
N VAL A 273 -11.30 5.78 -16.44
CA VAL A 273 -10.28 4.81 -16.03
C VAL A 273 -9.31 4.63 -17.18
N SER A 274 -8.04 4.94 -16.94
CA SER A 274 -6.98 4.69 -17.93
C SER A 274 -6.58 3.21 -17.91
N PRO A 275 -6.24 2.61 -19.07
CA PRO A 275 -5.72 1.25 -19.11
C PRO A 275 -4.50 1.04 -18.19
N SER A 276 -4.37 -0.13 -17.57
CA SER A 276 -3.19 -0.56 -16.81
C SER A 276 -2.10 -1.14 -17.71
#